data_AF-A0A7V2MJ29-F1
#
_entry.id   AF-A0A7V2MJ29-F1
#
_cell.length_a   1.000
_cell.length_b   1.000
_cell.length_c   1.000
_cell.angle_alpha   90.00
_cell.angle_beta   90.00
_cell.angle_gamma   90.00
#
_symmetry.space_group_name_H-M   'P 1'
#
loop_
_entity.id
_entity.type
_entity.pdbx_description
1 polymer ?
#
loop_
_entity_poly.entity_id
_entity_poly.type
_entity_poly.pdbx_seq_one_letter_code
_entity_poly.pdbx_strand_id
1 'polypeptide(L)'
;MADIGEIAKRAGQFYFHLEKIKAELPGRDFEWYRYYSLGNFEHFDLLLTGAHRDFDALLAGGPVLDIGCADGDAAFFLESLGHEVHAVDFPATNINRMRGVRALKQALGSRIEVHEMDLDSQFTWPGRGYSVAMMLGVLYHLKNPFYVLDTLSKKVRYLFLSTRIARTSPRGLAFGAEPVAYLLDNNELNSDGTNFWIFSEPGLRRLIRRTHWEVLDFLTLGGDSPSDPHTVANDERAFCLLRSRSRLSNVKLLEGWHGEEEAGWRWTERRFSFETLCHGRLAVEVYVSPVVIQHLGSVTLSARCGGAEFGELAIVSDGAYSYYCDLPEDGAPRTVAFELNRAIQPGRVDGRELGLVVTEIRSCR
;
A
#
# COMPACT_ATOMS: atom_id res chain seq x y z
N MET A 1 -21.40 6.30 -0.31
CA MET A 1 -20.41 7.27 -0.79
C MET A 1 -20.29 8.35 0.28
N ALA A 2 -19.55 8.01 1.34
CA ALA A 2 -19.30 8.90 2.46
C ALA A 2 -18.09 9.79 2.14
N ASP A 3 -18.29 11.11 2.26
CA ASP A 3 -17.20 12.09 2.18
C ASP A 3 -16.30 11.96 3.43
N ILE A 4 -14.99 12.13 3.25
CA ILE A 4 -14.01 12.05 4.34
C ILE A 4 -14.32 12.98 5.52
N GLY A 5 -14.91 14.15 5.29
CA GLY A 5 -15.28 15.06 6.37
C GLY A 5 -16.40 14.51 7.27
N GLU A 6 -17.30 13.68 6.72
CA GLU A 6 -18.28 12.93 7.51
C GLU A 6 -17.63 11.78 8.29
N ILE A 7 -16.70 11.06 7.65
CA ILE A 7 -15.93 9.99 8.28
C ILE A 7 -15.09 10.53 9.44
N ALA A 8 -14.44 11.69 9.29
CA ALA A 8 -13.67 12.34 10.36
C ALA A 8 -14.53 12.67 11.59
N LYS A 9 -15.75 13.19 11.38
CA LYS A 9 -16.70 13.44 12.47
C LYS A 9 -17.11 12.16 13.18
N ARG A 10 -17.35 11.08 12.43
CA ARG A 10 -17.67 9.76 12.98
C ARG A 10 -16.49 9.17 13.75
N ALA A 11 -15.26 9.36 13.28
CA ALA A 11 -14.05 8.95 13.99
C ALA A 11 -13.95 9.65 15.35
N GLY A 12 -14.21 10.95 15.41
CA GLY A 12 -14.25 11.71 16.67
C GLY A 12 -15.34 11.22 17.65
N GLN A 13 -16.51 10.84 17.15
CA GLN A 13 -17.55 10.23 17.99
C GLN A 13 -17.15 8.83 18.49
N PHE A 14 -16.53 8.02 17.62
CA PHE A 14 -16.07 6.68 17.96
C PHE A 14 -14.93 6.71 18.98
N TYR A 15 -14.08 7.74 18.96
CA TYR A 15 -13.05 7.95 19.98
C TYR A 15 -13.63 7.97 21.40
N PHE A 16 -14.68 8.76 21.66
CA PHE A 16 -15.30 8.80 22.98
C PHE A 16 -15.91 7.45 23.40
N HIS A 17 -16.39 6.66 22.44
CA HIS A 17 -16.85 5.30 22.68
C HIS A 17 -15.69 4.39 23.12
N LEU A 18 -14.56 4.42 22.41
CA LEU A 18 -13.37 3.67 22.78
C LEU A 18 -12.83 4.10 24.15
N GLU A 19 -12.72 5.40 24.43
CA GLU A 19 -12.23 5.90 25.72
C GLU A 19 -13.11 5.44 26.88
N LYS A 20 -14.43 5.39 26.70
CA LYS A 20 -15.33 4.81 27.70
C LYS A 20 -15.02 3.33 27.98
N ILE A 21 -14.85 2.52 26.93
CA ILE A 21 -14.48 1.11 27.08
C ILE A 21 -13.10 0.98 27.74
N LYS A 22 -12.13 1.80 27.31
CA LYS A 22 -10.77 1.86 27.89
C LYS A 22 -10.76 2.31 29.35
N ALA A 23 -11.76 3.04 29.83
CA ALA A 23 -11.91 3.37 31.25
C ALA A 23 -12.56 2.23 32.05
N GLU A 24 -13.46 1.45 31.43
CA GLU A 24 -14.26 0.44 32.10
C GLU A 24 -13.58 -0.94 32.22
N LEU A 25 -12.58 -1.29 31.38
CA LEU A 25 -11.95 -2.62 31.54
C LEU A 25 -11.04 -2.67 32.78
N PRO A 26 -11.32 -3.59 33.73
CA PRO A 26 -10.58 -3.68 34.99
C PRO A 26 -9.20 -4.34 34.83
N GLY A 27 -8.32 -4.11 35.82
CA GLY A 27 -7.20 -5.01 36.12
C GLY A 27 -6.05 -5.04 35.11
N ARG A 28 -5.69 -3.90 34.50
CA ARG A 28 -4.60 -3.85 33.52
C ARG A 28 -3.26 -3.54 34.17
N ASP A 29 -2.25 -4.34 33.82
CA ASP A 29 -0.84 -4.18 34.18
C ASP A 29 -0.05 -3.47 33.05
N PHE A 30 -0.74 -2.64 32.27
CA PHE A 30 -0.18 -1.92 31.14
C PHE A 30 -0.85 -0.57 30.91
N GLU A 31 -0.13 0.32 30.24
CA GLU A 31 -0.64 1.63 29.83
C GLU A 31 -1.18 1.61 28.40
N TRP A 32 -2.25 2.36 28.17
CA TRP A 32 -2.76 2.61 26.83
C TRP A 32 -1.80 3.46 26.01
N TYR A 33 -1.88 3.31 24.70
CA TYR A 33 -1.26 4.20 23.74
C TYR A 33 -1.78 5.62 23.94
N ARG A 34 -0.85 6.56 24.05
CA ARG A 34 -1.14 7.91 24.56
C ARG A 34 -1.56 8.91 23.48
N TYR A 35 -1.45 8.53 22.20
CA TYR A 35 -1.71 9.44 21.09
C TYR A 35 -3.13 9.22 20.52
N TYR A 36 -3.76 10.32 20.11
CA TYR A 36 -5.07 10.33 19.50
C TYR A 36 -5.02 9.83 18.04
N SER A 37 -4.99 8.51 17.86
CA SER A 37 -4.84 7.88 16.53
C SER A 37 -5.98 8.22 15.57
N LEU A 38 -7.21 8.41 16.08
CA LEU A 38 -8.38 8.77 15.25
C LEU A 38 -8.33 10.23 14.75
N GLY A 39 -7.46 11.08 15.31
CA GLY A 39 -7.19 12.41 14.77
C GLY A 39 -6.60 12.38 13.36
N ASN A 40 -6.03 11.26 12.91
CA ASN A 40 -5.57 11.12 11.53
C ASN A 40 -6.70 11.28 10.50
N PHE A 41 -7.97 11.00 10.84
CA PHE A 41 -9.08 11.21 9.92
C PHE A 41 -9.38 12.70 9.70
N GLU A 42 -9.09 13.56 10.67
CA GLU A 42 -9.15 15.02 10.50
C GLU A 42 -8.02 15.49 9.55
N HIS A 43 -6.82 14.90 9.67
CA HIS A 43 -5.74 15.16 8.72
C HIS A 43 -6.08 14.65 7.31
N PHE A 44 -6.80 13.54 7.18
CA PHE A 44 -7.28 13.04 5.89
C PHE A 44 -8.30 13.99 5.25
N ASP A 45 -9.16 14.61 6.05
CA ASP A 45 -10.11 15.62 5.56
C ASP A 45 -9.40 16.84 4.95
N LEU A 46 -8.27 17.25 5.55
CA LEU A 46 -7.39 18.30 5.01
C LEU A 46 -6.58 17.86 3.79
N LEU A 47 -6.15 16.59 3.77
CA LEU A 47 -5.29 16.02 2.74
C LEU A 47 -6.05 15.75 1.43
N LEU A 48 -7.21 15.11 1.51
CA LEU A 48 -7.87 14.52 0.35
C LEU A 48 -8.58 15.58 -0.50
N THR A 49 -8.31 15.55 -1.80
CA THR A 49 -8.87 16.50 -2.78
C THR A 49 -9.72 15.81 -3.85
N GLY A 50 -10.65 16.57 -4.46
CA GLY A 50 -11.44 16.12 -5.61
C GLY A 50 -12.14 14.77 -5.38
N ALA A 51 -11.96 13.83 -6.31
CA ALA A 51 -12.57 12.50 -6.26
C ALA A 51 -12.04 11.63 -5.11
N HIS A 52 -10.87 11.93 -4.53
CA HIS A 52 -10.31 11.16 -3.42
C HIS A 52 -11.04 11.44 -2.09
N ARG A 53 -11.88 12.46 -2.02
CA ARG A 53 -12.72 12.72 -0.84
C ARG A 53 -13.81 11.68 -0.63
N ASP A 54 -14.16 10.92 -1.66
CA ASP A 54 -15.02 9.75 -1.55
C ASP A 54 -14.25 8.59 -0.88
N PHE A 55 -14.36 8.55 0.45
CA PHE A 55 -13.59 7.61 1.26
C PHE A 55 -14.05 6.16 1.07
N ASP A 56 -15.36 5.93 0.90
CA ASP A 56 -15.89 4.59 0.61
C ASP A 56 -15.29 4.02 -0.68
N ALA A 57 -15.19 4.83 -1.74
CA ALA A 57 -14.62 4.37 -3.00
C ALA A 57 -13.12 4.11 -2.92
N LEU A 58 -12.38 4.87 -2.10
CA LEU A 58 -10.96 4.60 -1.84
C LEU A 58 -10.77 3.24 -1.15
N LEU A 59 -11.60 2.92 -0.16
CA LEU A 59 -11.49 1.69 0.63
C LEU A 59 -12.12 0.47 -0.05
N ALA A 60 -12.88 0.65 -1.13
CA ALA A 60 -13.56 -0.42 -1.84
C ALA A 60 -12.61 -1.44 -2.51
N GLY A 61 -13.08 -2.68 -2.64
CA GLY A 61 -12.43 -3.71 -3.45
C GLY A 61 -11.35 -4.53 -2.73
N GLY A 62 -11.28 -4.47 -1.39
CA GLY A 62 -10.40 -5.32 -0.60
C GLY A 62 -10.39 -4.94 0.89
N PRO A 63 -9.69 -5.72 1.74
CA PRO A 63 -9.48 -5.39 3.14
C PRO A 63 -8.56 -4.17 3.29
N VAL A 64 -8.62 -3.55 4.47
CA VAL A 64 -7.70 -2.47 4.89
C VAL A 64 -6.59 -3.03 5.76
N LEU A 65 -5.37 -2.54 5.56
CA LEU A 65 -4.20 -2.87 6.38
C LEU A 65 -3.84 -1.69 7.29
N ASP A 66 -3.91 -1.87 8.61
CA ASP A 66 -3.49 -0.87 9.60
C ASP A 66 -2.11 -1.22 10.17
N ILE A 67 -1.08 -0.47 9.79
CA ILE A 67 0.34 -0.75 10.09
C ILE A 67 0.81 0.15 11.23
N GLY A 68 1.32 -0.48 12.30
CA GLY A 68 1.62 0.20 13.56
C GLY A 68 0.34 0.54 14.31
N CYS A 69 -0.56 -0.44 14.43
CA CYS A 69 -1.92 -0.21 14.90
C CYS A 69 -2.01 0.27 16.37
N ALA A 70 -0.93 0.13 17.15
CA ALA A 70 -0.90 0.43 18.57
C ALA A 70 -1.99 -0.32 19.35
N ASP A 71 -3.01 0.40 19.83
CA ASP A 71 -4.18 -0.18 20.50
C ASP A 71 -5.32 -0.55 19.53
N GLY A 72 -5.17 -0.32 18.24
CA GLY A 72 -6.13 -0.71 17.20
C GLY A 72 -7.27 0.28 16.97
N ASP A 73 -7.23 1.49 17.55
CA ASP A 73 -8.32 2.48 17.47
C ASP A 73 -8.80 2.72 16.02
N ALA A 74 -7.89 2.92 15.08
CA ALA A 74 -8.21 3.11 13.66
C ALA A 74 -8.78 1.84 13.03
N ALA A 75 -8.21 0.67 13.33
CA ALA A 75 -8.71 -0.60 12.85
C ALA A 75 -10.14 -0.90 13.33
N PHE A 76 -10.45 -0.70 14.61
CA PHE A 76 -11.80 -0.90 15.15
C PHE A 76 -12.79 0.11 14.59
N PHE A 77 -12.37 1.36 14.37
CA PHE A 77 -13.23 2.35 13.75
C PHE A 77 -13.59 1.93 12.32
N LEU A 78 -12.62 1.55 11.50
CA LEU A 78 -12.86 1.08 10.13
C LEU A 78 -13.73 -0.18 10.10
N GLU A 79 -13.54 -1.11 11.04
CA GLU A 79 -14.44 -2.26 11.19
C GLU A 79 -15.88 -1.82 11.49
N SER A 80 -16.07 -0.83 12.35
CA SER A 80 -17.40 -0.29 12.68
C SER A 80 -18.10 0.35 11.47
N LEU A 81 -17.34 0.73 10.43
CA LEU A 81 -17.86 1.19 9.15
C LEU A 81 -18.21 0.05 8.18
N GLY A 82 -17.89 -1.20 8.54
CA GLY A 82 -18.16 -2.40 7.75
C GLY A 82 -16.96 -2.92 6.94
N HIS A 83 -15.76 -2.38 7.14
CA HIS A 83 -14.57 -2.86 6.44
C HIS A 83 -13.96 -4.09 7.13
N GLU A 84 -13.41 -4.98 6.33
CA GLU A 84 -12.48 -6.02 6.80
C GLU A 84 -11.12 -5.38 7.05
N VAL A 85 -10.52 -5.61 8.22
CA VAL A 85 -9.29 -4.95 8.64
C VAL A 85 -8.28 -5.96 9.19
N HIS A 86 -7.06 -5.88 8.69
CA HIS A 86 -5.90 -6.55 9.28
C HIS A 86 -5.05 -5.48 9.99
N ALA A 87 -4.90 -5.60 11.30
CA ALA A 87 -4.08 -4.74 12.13
C ALA A 87 -2.73 -5.41 12.41
N VAL A 88 -1.64 -4.68 12.20
CA VAL A 88 -0.27 -5.17 12.34
C VAL A 88 0.52 -4.26 13.25
N ASP A 89 1.26 -4.84 14.18
CA ASP A 89 2.25 -4.12 15.00
C ASP A 89 3.33 -5.10 15.49
N PHE A 90 4.35 -4.59 16.16
CA PHE A 90 5.47 -5.40 16.66
C PHE A 90 5.54 -5.34 18.19
N PRO A 91 5.37 -6.47 18.92
CA PRO A 91 5.36 -6.46 20.39
C PRO A 91 6.62 -5.89 21.04
N ALA A 92 7.78 -5.96 20.39
CA ALA A 92 9.03 -5.50 20.98
C ALA A 92 9.14 -3.96 21.04
N THR A 93 8.52 -3.25 20.10
CA THR A 93 8.54 -1.78 20.01
C THR A 93 7.20 -1.14 20.35
N ASN A 94 6.10 -1.89 20.36
CA ASN A 94 4.81 -1.42 20.84
C ASN A 94 4.82 -1.16 22.36
N ILE A 95 4.31 0.02 22.77
CA ILE A 95 4.37 0.51 24.16
C ILE A 95 3.80 -0.45 25.21
N ASN A 96 2.80 -1.26 24.84
CA ASN A 96 2.17 -2.23 25.73
C ASN A 96 2.26 -3.66 25.23
N ARG A 97 3.18 -3.95 24.29
CA ARG A 97 3.39 -5.27 23.67
C ARG A 97 2.13 -5.82 22.98
N MET A 98 1.35 -4.90 22.40
CA MET A 98 0.06 -5.17 21.75
C MET A 98 -1.00 -5.74 22.71
N ARG A 99 -0.83 -5.57 24.04
CA ARG A 99 -1.87 -5.98 25.00
C ARG A 99 -3.12 -5.13 24.85
N GLY A 100 -2.97 -3.86 24.48
CA GLY A 100 -4.08 -2.94 24.31
C GLY A 100 -5.03 -3.34 23.17
N VAL A 101 -4.50 -3.58 21.96
CA VAL A 101 -5.32 -4.03 20.82
C VAL A 101 -6.04 -5.36 21.09
N ARG A 102 -5.40 -6.31 21.79
CA ARG A 102 -6.04 -7.57 22.16
C ARG A 102 -7.17 -7.37 23.17
N ALA A 103 -6.95 -6.52 24.17
CA ALA A 103 -7.97 -6.21 25.18
C ALA A 103 -9.18 -5.50 24.57
N LEU A 104 -8.97 -4.52 23.69
CA LEU A 104 -10.05 -3.84 22.98
C LEU A 104 -10.78 -4.75 22.01
N LYS A 105 -10.05 -5.61 21.27
CA LYS A 105 -10.67 -6.59 20.38
C LYS A 105 -11.66 -7.49 21.14
N GLN A 106 -11.26 -7.99 22.31
CA GLN A 106 -12.12 -8.81 23.16
C GLN A 106 -13.33 -8.01 23.68
N ALA A 107 -13.09 -6.80 24.20
CA ALA A 107 -14.13 -5.94 24.75
C ALA A 107 -15.22 -5.55 23.73
N LEU A 108 -14.80 -5.30 22.49
CA LEU A 108 -15.66 -4.90 21.39
C LEU A 108 -16.36 -6.08 20.71
N GLY A 109 -15.97 -7.33 21.00
CA GLY A 109 -16.40 -8.50 20.22
C GLY A 109 -15.96 -8.39 18.75
N SER A 110 -14.85 -7.71 18.50
CA SER A 110 -14.36 -7.35 17.17
C SER A 110 -13.84 -8.57 16.40
N ARG A 111 -13.98 -8.54 15.07
CA ARG A 111 -13.51 -9.56 14.12
C ARG A 111 -12.22 -9.20 13.40
N ILE A 112 -11.66 -7.99 13.58
CA ILE A 112 -10.38 -7.61 12.95
C ILE A 112 -9.30 -8.67 13.18
N GLU A 113 -8.44 -8.90 12.20
CA GLU A 113 -7.31 -9.80 12.40
C GLU A 113 -6.13 -9.02 12.98
N VAL A 114 -5.51 -9.52 14.05
CA VAL A 114 -4.36 -8.87 14.70
C VAL A 114 -3.14 -9.74 14.48
N HIS A 115 -2.11 -9.17 13.84
CA HIS A 115 -0.89 -9.88 13.46
C HIS A 115 0.33 -9.21 14.08
N GLU A 116 1.20 -10.02 14.68
CA GLU A 116 2.52 -9.56 15.13
C GLU A 116 3.50 -9.61 13.96
N MET A 117 4.21 -8.53 13.67
CA MET A 117 5.14 -8.49 12.54
C MET A 117 6.32 -7.56 12.79
N ASP A 118 7.53 -8.08 12.61
CA ASP A 118 8.75 -7.29 12.59
C ASP A 118 9.06 -6.82 11.15
N LEU A 119 8.80 -5.54 10.89
CA LEU A 119 9.03 -4.91 9.59
C LEU A 119 10.51 -4.62 9.29
N ASP A 120 11.41 -4.76 10.27
CA ASP A 120 12.86 -4.69 10.06
C ASP A 120 13.48 -6.06 9.70
N SER A 121 12.66 -7.12 9.68
CA SER A 121 13.03 -8.47 9.25
C SER A 121 12.39 -8.85 7.91
N GLN A 122 12.64 -10.06 7.43
CA GLN A 122 11.88 -10.59 6.29
C GLN A 122 10.47 -10.96 6.75
N PHE A 123 9.45 -10.39 6.11
CA PHE A 123 8.04 -10.62 6.47
C PHE A 123 7.19 -10.94 5.24
N THR A 124 5.96 -11.39 5.49
CA THR A 124 4.95 -11.57 4.45
C THR A 124 3.63 -11.01 4.96
N TRP A 125 2.96 -10.20 4.14
CA TRP A 125 1.67 -9.63 4.49
C TRP A 125 0.61 -10.73 4.66
N PRO A 126 -0.29 -10.62 5.67
CA PRO A 126 -1.25 -11.69 5.96
C PRO A 126 -2.32 -11.85 4.87
N GLY A 127 -2.72 -10.74 4.24
CA GLY A 127 -3.69 -10.72 3.15
C GLY A 127 -3.05 -10.94 1.78
N ARG A 128 -3.85 -11.43 0.83
CA ARG A 128 -3.41 -11.62 -0.57
C ARG A 128 -3.16 -10.29 -1.29
N GLY A 129 -3.92 -9.26 -0.92
CA GLY A 129 -3.83 -7.88 -1.38
C GLY A 129 -4.82 -7.01 -0.61
N TYR A 130 -4.64 -5.68 -0.68
CA TYR A 130 -5.38 -4.70 0.09
C TYR A 130 -5.84 -3.55 -0.80
N SER A 131 -7.03 -3.00 -0.54
CA SER A 131 -7.48 -1.76 -1.18
C SER A 131 -6.66 -0.58 -0.65
N VAL A 132 -6.50 -0.51 0.67
CA VAL A 132 -5.83 0.58 1.37
C VAL A 132 -4.91 0.01 2.45
N ALA A 133 -3.75 0.63 2.63
CA ALA A 133 -2.96 0.53 3.85
C ALA A 133 -2.84 1.90 4.53
N MET A 134 -2.76 1.90 5.84
CA MET A 134 -2.46 3.06 6.67
C MET A 134 -1.12 2.80 7.36
N MET A 135 -0.13 3.66 7.12
CA MET A 135 1.18 3.63 7.79
C MET A 135 1.45 5.03 8.33
N LEU A 136 0.93 5.29 9.53
CA LEU A 136 0.80 6.63 10.08
C LEU A 136 1.77 6.80 11.23
N GLY A 137 2.90 7.47 10.98
CA GLY A 137 3.92 7.70 12.00
C GLY A 137 4.82 6.49 12.28
N VAL A 138 4.95 5.57 11.32
CA VAL A 138 5.80 4.36 11.44
C VAL A 138 7.07 4.47 10.61
N LEU A 139 7.03 5.11 9.44
CA LEU A 139 8.13 5.06 8.45
C LEU A 139 9.49 5.50 9.01
N TYR A 140 9.51 6.55 9.85
CA TYR A 140 10.75 7.07 10.45
C TYR A 140 11.33 6.17 11.55
N HIS A 141 10.56 5.19 12.04
CA HIS A 141 11.00 4.19 13.02
C HIS A 141 11.60 2.92 12.38
N LEU A 142 11.56 2.78 11.05
CA LEU A 142 12.03 1.59 10.35
C LEU A 142 13.47 1.75 9.90
N LYS A 143 14.31 0.73 10.07
CA LYS A 143 15.70 0.75 9.60
C LYS A 143 15.78 0.78 8.08
N ASN A 144 14.86 0.09 7.40
CA ASN A 144 14.81 0.01 5.94
C ASN A 144 13.44 0.47 5.37
N PRO A 145 13.19 1.80 5.33
CA PRO A 145 11.94 2.34 4.79
C PRO A 145 11.75 2.05 3.30
N PHE A 146 12.85 1.84 2.56
CA PHE A 146 12.80 1.51 1.13
C PHE A 146 12.20 0.11 0.91
N TYR A 147 12.67 -0.89 1.66
CA TYR A 147 12.17 -2.27 1.56
C TYR A 147 10.68 -2.37 1.92
N VAL A 148 10.24 -1.67 2.98
CA VAL A 148 8.85 -1.72 3.42
C VAL A 148 7.92 -1.06 2.40
N LEU A 149 8.26 0.13 1.89
CA LEU A 149 7.46 0.79 0.87
C LEU A 149 7.42 0.02 -0.46
N ASP A 150 8.55 -0.57 -0.87
CA ASP A 150 8.62 -1.43 -2.06
C ASP A 150 7.71 -2.66 -1.90
N THR A 151 7.80 -3.35 -0.77
CA THR A 151 7.00 -4.55 -0.47
C THR A 151 5.50 -4.23 -0.35
N LEU A 152 5.14 -3.07 0.22
CA LEU A 152 3.75 -2.61 0.27
C LEU A 152 3.20 -2.33 -1.12
N SER A 153 3.99 -1.70 -2.01
CA SER A 153 3.52 -1.35 -3.36
C SER A 153 2.97 -2.59 -4.09
N LYS A 154 3.59 -3.75 -3.87
CA LYS A 154 3.23 -5.04 -4.48
C LYS A 154 1.94 -5.66 -3.94
N LYS A 155 1.37 -5.16 -2.84
CA LYS A 155 0.19 -5.74 -2.18
C LYS A 155 -0.96 -4.77 -1.96
N VAL A 156 -0.72 -3.48 -2.12
CA VAL A 156 -1.67 -2.46 -1.68
C VAL A 156 -1.94 -1.49 -2.83
N ARG A 157 -3.22 -1.20 -3.10
CA ARG A 157 -3.60 -0.23 -4.15
C ARG A 157 -3.34 1.21 -3.72
N TYR A 158 -3.77 1.59 -2.52
CA TYR A 158 -3.57 2.93 -1.96
C TYR A 158 -2.87 2.90 -0.61
N LEU A 159 -2.01 3.87 -0.33
CA LEU A 159 -1.33 3.99 0.95
C LEU A 159 -1.56 5.40 1.53
N PHE A 160 -2.16 5.47 2.71
CA PHE A 160 -2.08 6.64 3.57
C PHE A 160 -0.77 6.59 4.35
N LEU A 161 0.12 7.51 4.06
CA LEU A 161 1.45 7.59 4.67
C LEU A 161 1.55 8.85 5.53
N SER A 162 2.04 8.70 6.76
CA SER A 162 2.51 9.84 7.55
C SER A 162 3.89 9.58 8.12
N THR A 163 4.77 10.58 8.09
CA THR A 163 6.11 10.54 8.69
C THR A 163 6.59 11.93 9.07
N ARG A 164 7.50 12.00 10.04
CA ARG A 164 8.22 13.25 10.35
C ARG A 164 9.10 13.66 9.18
N ILE A 165 9.15 14.96 8.93
CA ILE A 165 10.04 15.61 7.97
C ILE A 165 10.77 16.78 8.62
N ALA A 166 11.84 17.26 7.99
CA ALA A 166 12.55 18.46 8.41
C ALA A 166 12.87 19.36 7.21
N ARG A 167 12.87 20.68 7.44
CA ARG A 167 13.26 21.70 6.44
C ARG A 167 14.70 22.15 6.58
N THR A 168 15.29 21.96 7.76
CA THR A 168 16.65 22.40 8.08
C THR A 168 17.45 21.30 8.79
N SER A 169 18.77 21.42 8.76
CA SER A 169 19.66 20.60 9.60
C SER A 169 19.63 21.07 11.07
N PRO A 170 20.17 20.29 12.02
CA PRO A 170 20.32 20.75 13.41
C PRO A 170 21.13 22.05 13.58
N ARG A 171 21.89 22.47 12.55
CA ARG A 171 22.64 23.73 12.53
C ARG A 171 21.92 24.86 11.79
N GLY A 172 20.66 24.67 11.41
CA GLY A 172 19.85 25.67 10.70
C GLY A 172 20.15 25.78 9.20
N LEU A 173 20.88 24.83 8.60
CA LEU A 173 21.08 24.82 7.14
C LEU A 173 19.79 24.39 6.46
N ALA A 174 19.19 25.26 5.66
CA ALA A 174 18.00 24.93 4.87
C ALA A 174 18.32 23.85 3.82
N PHE A 175 17.47 22.82 3.74
CA PHE A 175 17.63 21.76 2.75
C PHE A 175 17.17 22.19 1.35
N GLY A 176 16.21 23.11 1.25
CA GLY A 176 15.67 23.58 -0.04
C GLY A 176 15.15 22.41 -0.88
N ALA A 177 15.62 22.30 -2.12
CA ALA A 177 15.23 21.24 -3.05
C ALA A 177 16.04 19.94 -2.88
N GLU A 178 16.97 19.89 -1.91
CA GLU A 178 17.85 18.74 -1.74
C GLU A 178 17.12 17.53 -1.15
N PRO A 179 17.37 16.32 -1.69
CA PRO A 179 16.71 15.07 -1.30
C PRO A 179 17.38 14.42 -0.08
N VAL A 180 17.37 15.12 1.04
CA VAL A 180 18.08 14.71 2.26
C VAL A 180 17.30 13.64 3.02
N ALA A 181 18.05 12.67 3.57
CA ALA A 181 17.59 11.78 4.64
C ALA A 181 18.59 11.90 5.80
N TYR A 182 18.12 12.42 6.92
CA TYR A 182 18.89 12.56 8.14
C TYR A 182 18.75 11.28 8.97
N LEU A 183 19.87 10.67 9.34
CA LEU A 183 19.92 9.53 10.25
C LEU A 183 20.12 10.05 11.67
N LEU A 184 19.13 9.84 12.53
CA LEU A 184 19.17 10.22 13.95
C LEU A 184 20.13 9.33 14.74
N ASP A 185 20.79 9.92 15.74
CA ASP A 185 21.44 9.16 16.80
C ASP A 185 20.40 8.61 17.80
N ASN A 186 20.76 7.57 18.56
CA ASN A 186 19.86 6.75 19.37
C ASN A 186 19.04 7.52 20.42
N ASN A 187 19.46 8.71 20.83
CA ASN A 187 18.71 9.51 21.82
C ASN A 187 18.38 10.92 21.30
N GLU A 188 18.63 11.19 20.01
CA GLU A 188 18.62 12.54 19.46
C GLU A 188 17.22 13.14 19.42
N LEU A 189 16.22 12.34 19.06
CA LEU A 189 14.81 12.74 19.09
C LEU A 189 14.13 12.04 20.27
N ASN A 190 13.49 12.84 21.12
CA ASN A 190 12.67 12.44 22.30
C ASN A 190 13.25 11.31 23.19
N SER A 191 14.57 11.10 23.20
CA SER A 191 15.23 9.98 23.88
C SER A 191 14.67 8.60 23.50
N ASP A 192 14.28 8.46 22.24
CA ASP A 192 13.70 7.23 21.68
C ASP A 192 14.63 6.65 20.60
N GLY A 193 15.29 5.55 20.95
CA GLY A 193 16.23 4.83 20.08
C GLY A 193 15.59 4.02 18.97
N THR A 194 14.27 4.09 18.83
CA THR A 194 13.57 3.52 17.68
C THR A 194 13.46 4.52 16.52
N ASN A 195 13.88 5.78 16.69
CA ASN A 195 13.89 6.77 15.62
C ASN A 195 15.12 6.62 14.72
N PHE A 196 14.93 6.52 13.40
CA PHE A 196 16.04 6.44 12.44
C PHE A 196 16.04 7.60 11.45
N TRP A 197 14.97 7.83 10.69
CA TRP A 197 15.04 8.66 9.48
C TRP A 197 14.15 9.89 9.52
N ILE A 198 14.73 11.06 9.35
CA ILE A 198 13.98 12.29 9.07
C ILE A 198 14.30 12.76 7.65
N PHE A 199 13.28 12.82 6.80
CA PHE A 199 13.46 13.22 5.40
C PHE A 199 13.23 14.71 5.21
N SER A 200 13.91 15.31 4.24
CA SER A 200 13.35 16.51 3.60
C SER A 200 12.15 16.11 2.74
N GLU A 201 11.23 17.04 2.44
CA GLU A 201 10.14 16.75 1.49
C GLU A 201 10.65 16.20 0.14
N PRO A 202 11.67 16.81 -0.52
CA PRO A 202 12.24 16.24 -1.75
C PRO A 202 12.82 14.83 -1.56
N GLY A 203 13.37 14.54 -0.38
CA GLY A 203 13.90 13.22 0.00
C GLY A 203 12.78 12.18 0.10
N LEU A 204 11.70 12.52 0.80
CA LEU A 204 10.52 11.67 0.95
C LEU A 204 9.86 11.38 -0.39
N ARG A 205 9.62 12.41 -1.22
CA ARG A 205 9.05 12.25 -2.57
C ARG A 205 9.93 11.37 -3.46
N ARG A 206 11.26 11.49 -3.33
CA ARG A 206 12.21 10.65 -4.07
C ARG A 206 12.13 9.19 -3.62
N LEU A 207 12.06 8.94 -2.32
CA LEU A 207 11.86 7.60 -1.76
C LEU A 207 10.58 6.98 -2.31
N ILE A 208 9.44 7.66 -2.13
CA ILE A 208 8.10 7.25 -2.61
C ILE A 208 8.16 6.83 -4.09
N ARG A 209 8.68 7.70 -4.97
CA ARG A 209 8.78 7.42 -6.41
C ARG A 209 9.64 6.20 -6.72
N ARG A 210 10.76 6.04 -6.00
CA ARG A 210 11.69 4.92 -6.19
C ARG A 210 11.14 3.59 -5.68
N THR A 211 10.13 3.62 -4.82
CA THR A 211 9.44 2.45 -4.27
C THR A 211 8.08 2.22 -4.94
N HIS A 212 7.96 2.60 -6.22
CA HIS A 212 6.78 2.34 -7.06
C HIS A 212 5.48 2.97 -6.56
N TRP A 213 5.54 4.14 -5.93
CA TRP A 213 4.36 4.91 -5.55
C TRP A 213 4.23 6.19 -6.37
N GLU A 214 2.99 6.54 -6.67
CA GLU A 214 2.58 7.84 -7.20
C GLU A 214 1.93 8.64 -6.08
N VAL A 215 2.29 9.92 -5.94
CA VAL A 215 1.65 10.82 -4.98
C VAL A 215 0.37 11.36 -5.60
N LEU A 216 -0.77 11.08 -4.97
CA LEU A 216 -2.07 11.62 -5.38
C LEU A 216 -2.37 12.92 -4.66
N ASP A 217 -2.24 12.93 -3.33
CA ASP A 217 -2.40 14.11 -2.49
C ASP A 217 -1.21 14.19 -1.51
N PHE A 218 -0.82 15.42 -1.14
CA PHE A 218 0.30 15.68 -0.23
C PHE A 218 0.01 16.92 0.61
N LEU A 219 0.20 16.80 1.92
CA LEU A 219 0.00 17.86 2.89
C LEU A 219 1.13 17.82 3.91
N THR A 220 1.61 18.98 4.35
CA THR A 220 2.46 19.09 5.54
C THR A 220 1.70 19.79 6.65
N LEU A 221 1.81 19.26 7.86
CA LEU A 221 1.20 19.81 9.06
C LEU A 221 2.25 20.01 10.15
N GLY A 222 2.11 21.09 10.93
CA GLY A 222 3.11 21.56 11.88
C GLY A 222 4.09 22.58 11.26
N GLY A 223 5.15 22.93 12.00
CA GLY A 223 6.22 23.78 11.49
C GLY A 223 5.89 25.28 11.41
N ASP A 224 5.28 25.86 12.44
CA ASP A 224 5.14 27.34 12.60
C ASP A 224 6.50 28.08 12.56
N SER A 225 7.59 27.33 12.72
CA SER A 225 8.97 27.70 12.48
C SER A 225 9.68 26.60 11.67
N PRO A 226 10.82 26.88 11.01
CA PRO A 226 11.53 25.87 10.24
C PRO A 226 11.81 24.62 11.08
N SER A 227 11.27 23.48 10.65
CA SER A 227 11.45 22.19 11.31
C SER A 227 12.89 21.70 11.19
N ASP A 228 13.35 21.04 12.25
CA ASP A 228 14.64 20.35 12.32
C ASP A 228 14.40 18.87 12.72
N PRO A 229 15.40 17.98 12.60
CA PRO A 229 15.20 16.55 12.82
C PRO A 229 14.95 16.12 14.28
N HIS A 230 15.32 16.93 15.27
CA HIS A 230 15.48 16.49 16.67
C HIS A 230 14.58 17.21 17.66
N THR A 231 14.05 18.39 17.31
CA THR A 231 13.21 19.19 18.18
C THR A 231 11.74 18.74 18.13
N VAL A 232 11.18 18.39 19.28
CA VAL A 232 9.76 18.00 19.40
C VAL A 232 8.82 19.20 19.20
N ALA A 233 9.22 20.40 19.66
CA ALA A 233 8.41 21.62 19.57
C ALA A 233 8.16 22.10 18.13
N ASN A 234 9.05 21.77 17.19
CA ASN A 234 8.95 22.12 15.78
C ASN A 234 8.65 20.88 14.92
N ASP A 235 7.88 19.92 15.45
CA ASP A 235 7.46 18.75 14.69
C ASP A 235 6.71 19.18 13.42
N GLU A 236 7.12 18.62 12.30
CA GLU A 236 6.45 18.76 11.02
C GLU A 236 6.29 17.37 10.42
N ARG A 237 5.09 17.09 9.93
CA ARG A 237 4.75 15.79 9.37
C ARG A 237 4.23 15.95 7.96
N ALA A 238 4.72 15.10 7.08
CA ALA A 238 4.12 14.91 5.77
C ALA A 238 3.00 13.85 5.88
N PHE A 239 1.86 14.15 5.27
CA PHE A 239 0.75 13.24 5.04
C PHE A 239 0.58 13.07 3.53
N CYS A 240 0.47 11.83 3.07
CA CYS A 240 0.34 11.52 1.65
C CYS A 240 -0.78 10.51 1.41
N LEU A 241 -1.55 10.72 0.35
CA LEU A 241 -2.29 9.63 -0.31
C LEU A 241 -1.44 9.18 -1.48
N LEU A 242 -1.07 7.90 -1.48
CA LEU A 242 -0.25 7.30 -2.52
C LEU A 242 -1.03 6.23 -3.28
N ARG A 243 -0.77 6.12 -4.58
CA ARG A 243 -1.26 5.02 -5.42
C ARG A 243 -0.11 4.13 -5.84
N SER A 244 -0.27 2.82 -5.67
CA SER A 244 0.74 1.88 -6.12
C SER A 244 0.83 1.89 -7.63
N ARG A 245 2.06 1.92 -8.12
CA ARG A 245 2.43 1.67 -9.52
C ARG A 245 2.88 0.23 -9.72
N SER A 246 2.84 -0.63 -8.68
CA SER A 246 3.04 -2.06 -8.84
C SER A 246 1.74 -2.68 -9.35
N ARG A 247 1.68 -2.77 -10.68
CA ARG A 247 0.46 -2.85 -11.47
C ARG A 247 -0.18 -4.26 -11.56
N LEU A 248 0.43 -5.26 -10.91
CA LEU A 248 -0.06 -6.65 -10.84
C LEU A 248 -0.52 -7.04 -9.42
N SER A 249 -0.47 -6.11 -8.47
CA SER A 249 -0.77 -6.35 -7.04
C SER A 249 -2.23 -6.73 -6.76
N ASN A 250 -3.14 -6.44 -7.68
CA ASN A 250 -4.57 -6.67 -7.57
C ASN A 250 -5.04 -8.06 -8.06
N VAL A 251 -4.13 -8.90 -8.53
CA VAL A 251 -4.43 -10.27 -8.98
C VAL A 251 -3.49 -11.28 -8.32
N LYS A 252 -3.93 -12.53 -8.22
CA LYS A 252 -3.07 -13.64 -7.83
C LYS A 252 -2.50 -14.28 -9.09
N LEU A 253 -1.22 -14.04 -9.35
CA LEU A 253 -0.50 -14.74 -10.41
C LEU A 253 -0.51 -16.25 -10.15
N LEU A 254 -0.81 -17.04 -11.18
CA LEU A 254 -0.83 -18.50 -11.14
C LEU A 254 0.39 -19.03 -11.91
N GLU A 255 0.17 -19.75 -13.01
CA GLU A 255 1.23 -20.31 -13.86
C GLU A 255 1.69 -19.32 -14.95
N GLY A 256 2.88 -19.56 -15.48
CA GLY A 256 3.38 -18.86 -16.68
C GLY A 256 3.97 -17.48 -16.45
N TRP A 257 4.48 -17.20 -15.24
CA TRP A 257 5.05 -15.91 -14.87
C TRP A 257 6.53 -16.05 -14.50
N HIS A 258 7.36 -15.21 -15.08
CA HIS A 258 8.77 -15.11 -14.70
C HIS A 258 8.97 -14.17 -13.50
N GLY A 259 10.22 -14.13 -13.03
CA GLY A 259 10.65 -13.19 -11.99
C GLY A 259 10.33 -11.75 -12.34
N GLU A 260 10.16 -10.93 -11.30
CA GLU A 260 9.89 -9.51 -11.45
C GLU A 260 11.10 -8.78 -11.99
N GLU A 261 10.89 -7.99 -13.04
CA GLU A 261 11.88 -7.09 -13.61
C GLU A 261 11.77 -5.71 -12.94
N GLU A 262 12.67 -4.77 -13.29
CA GLU A 262 12.57 -3.40 -12.81
C GLU A 262 11.18 -2.79 -13.10
N ALA A 263 10.66 -2.01 -12.15
CA ALA A 263 9.34 -1.36 -12.22
C ALA A 263 8.10 -2.27 -12.10
N GLY A 264 8.25 -3.52 -11.66
CA GLY A 264 7.14 -4.43 -11.36
C GLY A 264 6.56 -5.16 -12.57
N TRP A 265 7.28 -5.12 -13.68
CA TRP A 265 6.92 -5.82 -14.92
C TRP A 265 7.29 -7.30 -14.84
N ARG A 266 6.52 -8.14 -15.52
CA ARG A 266 6.80 -9.59 -15.58
C ARG A 266 6.66 -10.10 -16.99
N TRP A 267 7.69 -10.81 -17.45
CA TRP A 267 7.59 -11.66 -18.61
C TRP A 267 6.64 -12.83 -18.34
N THR A 268 5.86 -13.18 -19.34
CA THR A 268 5.04 -14.39 -19.32
C THR A 268 5.70 -15.50 -20.12
N GLU A 269 5.32 -16.73 -19.82
CA GLU A 269 5.44 -17.86 -20.73
C GLU A 269 4.41 -17.74 -21.87
N ARG A 270 4.39 -18.73 -22.77
CA ARG A 270 3.38 -18.81 -23.85
C ARG A 270 1.96 -18.94 -23.29
N ARG A 271 1.81 -19.64 -22.17
CA ARG A 271 0.56 -19.76 -21.43
C ARG A 271 0.78 -19.17 -20.06
N PHE A 272 -0.13 -18.28 -19.65
CA PHE A 272 -0.06 -17.70 -18.31
C PHE A 272 -1.47 -17.46 -17.79
N SER A 273 -1.62 -17.43 -16.47
CA SER A 273 -2.93 -17.17 -15.87
C SER A 273 -2.84 -16.43 -14.54
N PHE A 274 -3.94 -15.79 -14.18
CA PHE A 274 -4.11 -15.20 -12.87
C PHE A 274 -5.54 -15.40 -12.36
N GLU A 275 -5.69 -15.39 -11.04
CA GLU A 275 -6.97 -15.35 -10.34
C GLU A 275 -7.29 -13.90 -9.97
N THR A 276 -8.53 -13.47 -10.24
CA THR A 276 -9.02 -12.12 -9.94
C THR A 276 -10.40 -12.17 -9.30
N LEU A 277 -10.68 -11.16 -8.47
CA LEU A 277 -12.01 -10.83 -7.94
C LEU A 277 -12.69 -9.70 -8.74
N CYS A 278 -12.03 -9.17 -9.77
CA CYS A 278 -12.61 -8.16 -10.63
C CYS A 278 -13.82 -8.74 -11.37
N HIS A 279 -14.89 -7.94 -11.43
CA HIS A 279 -16.07 -8.16 -12.24
C HIS A 279 -16.19 -7.06 -13.30
N GLY A 280 -17.05 -7.27 -14.30
CA GLY A 280 -17.20 -6.36 -15.43
C GLY A 280 -15.96 -6.37 -16.34
N ARG A 281 -15.67 -5.24 -16.96
CA ARG A 281 -14.60 -5.14 -17.97
C ARG A 281 -13.22 -5.08 -17.30
N LEU A 282 -12.35 -6.03 -17.65
CA LEU A 282 -10.95 -6.08 -17.24
C LEU A 282 -10.05 -5.63 -18.39
N ALA A 283 -9.10 -4.75 -18.12
CA ALA A 283 -8.01 -4.39 -19.04
C ALA A 283 -6.71 -5.04 -18.57
N VAL A 284 -6.02 -5.69 -19.49
CA VAL A 284 -4.67 -6.23 -19.32
C VAL A 284 -3.75 -5.48 -20.27
N GLU A 285 -2.88 -4.64 -19.71
CA GLU A 285 -1.92 -3.86 -20.48
C GLU A 285 -0.64 -4.68 -20.67
N VAL A 286 -0.30 -4.93 -21.92
CA VAL A 286 0.88 -5.71 -22.31
C VAL A 286 1.86 -4.83 -23.09
N TYR A 287 3.14 -5.11 -22.91
CA TYR A 287 4.21 -4.57 -23.73
C TYR A 287 4.89 -5.71 -24.48
N VAL A 288 5.00 -5.55 -25.79
CA VAL A 288 5.73 -6.48 -26.66
C VAL A 288 7.09 -5.88 -26.98
N SER A 289 8.14 -6.55 -26.53
CA SER A 289 9.52 -6.15 -26.81
C SER A 289 9.85 -6.27 -28.30
N PRO A 290 10.68 -5.37 -28.86
CA PRO A 290 11.22 -5.51 -30.23
C PRO A 290 11.79 -6.89 -30.52
N VAL A 291 12.40 -7.54 -29.52
CA VAL A 291 12.98 -8.89 -29.65
C VAL A 291 11.92 -9.93 -30.03
N VAL A 292 10.71 -9.83 -29.46
CA VAL A 292 9.60 -10.77 -29.74
C VAL A 292 9.19 -10.68 -31.21
N ILE A 293 9.01 -9.45 -31.71
CA ILE A 293 8.61 -9.23 -33.10
C ILE A 293 9.72 -9.59 -34.07
N GLN A 294 10.98 -9.27 -33.75
CA GLN A 294 12.14 -9.67 -34.56
C GLN A 294 12.28 -11.19 -34.69
N HIS A 295 11.96 -11.96 -33.64
CA HIS A 295 12.08 -13.42 -33.65
C HIS A 295 10.85 -14.14 -34.19
N LEU A 296 9.64 -13.65 -33.92
CA LEU A 296 8.39 -14.37 -34.21
C LEU A 296 7.57 -13.74 -35.34
N GLY A 297 7.89 -12.50 -35.75
CA GLY A 297 7.17 -11.71 -36.75
C GLY A 297 5.87 -11.11 -36.21
N SER A 298 4.96 -11.96 -35.73
CA SER A 298 3.71 -11.56 -35.10
C SER A 298 3.26 -12.58 -34.06
N VAL A 299 2.53 -12.13 -33.05
CA VAL A 299 1.93 -13.00 -32.03
C VAL A 299 0.46 -12.66 -31.87
N THR A 300 -0.34 -13.66 -31.50
CA THR A 300 -1.75 -13.49 -31.19
C THR A 300 -1.97 -13.87 -29.74
N LEU A 301 -2.54 -12.96 -28.96
CA LEU A 301 -2.94 -13.20 -27.58
C LEU A 301 -4.43 -13.53 -27.54
N SER A 302 -4.77 -14.61 -26.86
CA SER A 302 -6.14 -15.05 -26.58
C SER A 302 -6.32 -15.26 -25.09
N ALA A 303 -7.55 -15.20 -24.60
CA ALA A 303 -7.87 -15.45 -23.20
C ALA A 303 -9.16 -16.24 -23.04
N ARG A 304 -9.31 -16.90 -21.89
CA ARG A 304 -10.51 -17.65 -21.50
C ARG A 304 -10.76 -17.56 -20.00
N CYS A 305 -12.03 -17.62 -19.61
CA CYS A 305 -12.46 -17.66 -18.21
C CYS A 305 -13.71 -18.53 -18.07
N GLY A 306 -13.67 -19.58 -17.25
CA GLY A 306 -14.85 -20.39 -16.91
C GLY A 306 -15.61 -20.98 -18.11
N GLY A 307 -14.90 -21.36 -19.18
CA GLY A 307 -15.48 -21.91 -20.42
C GLY A 307 -15.86 -20.87 -21.49
N ALA A 308 -15.83 -19.57 -21.17
CA ALA A 308 -15.97 -18.50 -22.14
C ALA A 308 -14.60 -18.15 -22.75
N GLU A 309 -14.55 -17.99 -24.08
CA GLU A 309 -13.40 -17.48 -24.82
C GLU A 309 -13.59 -15.99 -25.10
N PHE A 310 -12.50 -15.22 -24.96
CA PHE A 310 -12.45 -13.80 -25.29
C PHE A 310 -11.82 -13.61 -26.68
N GLY A 311 -12.06 -12.44 -27.29
CA GLY A 311 -11.55 -12.13 -28.62
C GLY A 311 -10.03 -12.18 -28.71
N GLU A 312 -9.49 -12.40 -29.91
CA GLU A 312 -8.05 -12.44 -30.12
C GLU A 312 -7.46 -11.03 -30.34
N LEU A 313 -6.25 -10.80 -29.82
CA LEU A 313 -5.46 -9.60 -30.08
C LEU A 313 -4.25 -9.96 -30.93
N ALA A 314 -4.29 -9.56 -32.21
CA ALA A 314 -3.17 -9.69 -33.12
C ALA A 314 -2.14 -8.58 -32.88
N ILE A 315 -0.89 -8.96 -32.64
CA ILE A 315 0.23 -8.05 -32.34
C ILE A 315 1.28 -8.22 -33.44
N VAL A 316 1.40 -7.18 -34.27
CA VAL A 316 2.24 -7.17 -35.49
C VAL A 316 3.43 -6.20 -35.40
N SER A 317 3.53 -5.43 -34.32
CA SER A 317 4.64 -4.54 -34.04
C SER A 317 4.97 -4.56 -32.55
N ASP A 318 6.13 -4.04 -32.17
CA ASP A 318 6.49 -3.87 -30.77
C ASP A 318 5.76 -2.64 -30.19
N GLY A 319 5.68 -2.59 -28.85
CA GLY A 319 5.01 -1.50 -28.16
C GLY A 319 3.93 -1.97 -27.18
N ALA A 320 3.12 -1.00 -26.73
CA ALA A 320 2.08 -1.21 -25.74
C ALA A 320 0.73 -1.56 -26.40
N TYR A 321 0.02 -2.52 -25.81
CA TYR A 321 -1.30 -2.95 -26.24
C TYR A 321 -2.20 -3.18 -25.03
N SER A 322 -3.52 -2.98 -25.21
CA SER A 322 -4.52 -3.28 -24.19
C SER A 322 -5.37 -4.46 -24.66
N TYR A 323 -5.49 -5.49 -23.84
CA TYR A 323 -6.40 -6.61 -24.02
C TYR A 323 -7.58 -6.50 -23.06
N TYR A 324 -8.81 -6.70 -23.54
CA TYR A 324 -10.01 -6.56 -22.73
C TYR A 324 -10.74 -7.89 -22.54
N CYS A 325 -11.14 -8.19 -21.30
CA CYS A 325 -12.00 -9.33 -20.96
C CYS A 325 -13.27 -8.83 -20.27
N ASP A 326 -14.45 -9.21 -20.74
CA ASP A 326 -15.71 -8.91 -20.06
C ASP A 326 -16.05 -10.05 -19.10
N LEU A 327 -15.79 -9.85 -17.80
CA LEU A 327 -16.03 -10.83 -16.76
C LEU A 327 -17.46 -10.70 -16.22
N PRO A 328 -18.09 -11.82 -15.79
CA PRO A 328 -19.40 -11.77 -15.15
C PRO A 328 -19.45 -10.88 -13.90
N GLU A 329 -20.62 -10.30 -13.66
CA GLU A 329 -20.90 -9.34 -12.57
C GLU A 329 -21.07 -9.99 -11.18
N ASP A 330 -20.76 -11.29 -11.04
CA ASP A 330 -21.02 -12.06 -9.81
C ASP A 330 -19.96 -11.89 -8.70
N GLY A 331 -18.84 -11.24 -9.01
CA GLY A 331 -17.75 -10.96 -8.06
C GLY A 331 -17.06 -12.21 -7.49
N ALA A 332 -17.36 -13.40 -8.01
CA ALA A 332 -16.73 -14.64 -7.57
C ALA A 332 -15.26 -14.67 -8.02
N PRO A 333 -14.34 -15.32 -7.28
CA PRO A 333 -12.97 -15.54 -7.75
C PRO A 333 -12.97 -16.33 -9.06
N ARG A 334 -12.24 -15.84 -10.07
CA ARG A 334 -12.15 -16.48 -11.40
C ARG A 334 -10.73 -16.53 -11.90
N THR A 335 -10.38 -17.63 -12.55
CA THR A 335 -9.11 -17.75 -13.28
C THR A 335 -9.29 -17.25 -14.70
N VAL A 336 -8.50 -16.25 -15.08
CA VAL A 336 -8.36 -15.81 -16.48
C VAL A 336 -7.06 -16.41 -17.01
N ALA A 337 -7.18 -17.28 -18.01
CA ALA A 337 -6.05 -17.95 -18.64
C ALA A 337 -5.80 -17.35 -20.02
N PHE A 338 -4.55 -17.03 -20.31
CA PHE A 338 -4.08 -16.45 -21.56
C PHE A 338 -3.20 -17.43 -22.31
N GLU A 339 -3.27 -17.39 -23.63
CA GLU A 339 -2.42 -18.18 -24.51
C GLU A 339 -1.97 -17.34 -25.70
N LEU A 340 -0.66 -17.34 -25.92
CA LEU A 340 -0.03 -16.88 -27.14
C LEU A 340 0.05 -18.03 -28.14
N ASN A 341 -0.21 -17.74 -29.41
CA ASN A 341 0.02 -18.71 -30.48
C ASN A 341 1.50 -19.13 -30.59
N ARG A 342 2.43 -18.24 -30.22
CA ARG A 342 3.89 -18.45 -30.28
C ARG A 342 4.59 -17.71 -29.14
N ALA A 343 5.73 -18.25 -28.70
CA ALA A 343 6.62 -17.62 -27.72
C ALA A 343 8.08 -17.96 -28.10
N ILE A 344 9.02 -17.11 -27.69
CA ILE A 344 10.46 -17.38 -27.85
C ILE A 344 10.80 -18.53 -26.89
N GLN A 345 11.42 -19.58 -27.44
CA GLN A 345 11.81 -20.75 -26.66
C GLN A 345 13.08 -20.47 -25.82
N PRO A 346 13.25 -21.16 -24.68
CA PRO A 346 14.47 -21.08 -23.88
C PRO A 346 15.74 -21.26 -24.72
N GLY A 347 16.67 -20.32 -24.57
CA GLY A 347 17.93 -20.29 -25.30
C GLY A 347 19.16 -20.35 -24.39
N ARG A 348 20.35 -20.20 -24.99
CA ARG A 348 21.62 -20.15 -24.26
C ARG A 348 21.84 -18.83 -23.51
N VAL A 349 21.22 -17.75 -23.97
CA VAL A 349 21.37 -16.39 -23.42
C VAL A 349 20.32 -16.11 -22.36
N ASP A 350 19.06 -16.51 -22.62
CA ASP A 350 17.96 -16.43 -21.66
C ASP A 350 17.32 -17.83 -21.58
N GLY A 351 17.33 -18.41 -20.37
CA GLY A 351 16.80 -19.76 -20.13
C GLY A 351 15.27 -19.82 -19.98
N ARG A 352 14.58 -18.69 -20.14
CA ARG A 352 13.12 -18.57 -20.00
C ARG A 352 12.40 -18.76 -21.34
N GLU A 353 11.17 -19.26 -21.29
CA GLU A 353 10.23 -19.13 -22.42
C GLU A 353 9.63 -17.71 -22.38
N LEU A 354 9.85 -16.89 -23.41
CA LEU A 354 9.42 -15.48 -23.42
C LEU A 354 8.22 -15.28 -24.35
N GLY A 355 7.06 -14.99 -23.76
CA GLY A 355 5.86 -14.52 -24.42
C GLY A 355 5.87 -13.00 -24.59
N LEU A 356 5.18 -12.31 -23.68
CA LEU A 356 5.12 -10.85 -23.62
C LEU A 356 5.35 -10.34 -22.20
N VAL A 357 5.43 -9.03 -22.03
CA VAL A 357 5.49 -8.41 -20.71
C VAL A 357 4.11 -7.94 -20.32
N VAL A 358 3.53 -8.45 -19.23
CA VAL A 358 2.32 -7.84 -18.68
C VAL A 358 2.75 -6.70 -17.77
N THR A 359 2.27 -5.51 -18.12
CA THR A 359 2.62 -4.29 -17.41
C THR A 359 1.56 -3.90 -16.40
N GLU A 360 0.28 -4.22 -16.60
CA GLU A 360 -0.82 -3.88 -15.69
C GLU A 360 -2.03 -4.79 -15.88
N ILE A 361 -2.76 -5.04 -14.80
CA ILE A 361 -4.11 -5.60 -14.86
C ILE A 361 -5.03 -4.68 -14.06
N ARG A 362 -6.06 -4.10 -14.67
CA ARG A 362 -6.99 -3.20 -13.98
C ARG A 362 -8.44 -3.45 -14.39
N SER A 363 -9.38 -3.18 -13.49
CA SER A 363 -10.81 -3.12 -13.82
C SER A 363 -11.12 -1.77 -14.47
N CYS A 364 -11.85 -1.80 -15.58
CA CYS A 364 -12.47 -0.66 -16.22
C CYS A 364 -13.86 -0.51 -15.62
N ARG A 365 -14.06 0.50 -14.76
CA ARG A 365 -15.41 0.88 -14.33
C ARG A 365 -16.19 1.51 -15.48
#